data_AF-A0A6C0EVB1-F1
#
_entry.id   AF-A0A6C0EVB1-F1
#
_cell.length_a   1.000
_cell.length_b   1.000
_cell.length_c   1.000
_cell.angle_alpha   90.00
_cell.angle_beta   90.00
_cell.angle_gamma   90.00
#
_symmetry.space_group_name_H-M   'P 1'
#
loop_
_entity.id
_entity.type
_entity.pdbx_description
1 polymer ?
#
loop_
_entity_poly.entity_id
_entity_poly.type
_entity_poly.pdbx_seq_one_letter_code
_entity_poly.pdbx_strand_id
1 'polypeptide(L)' 'MPTKRTSRTLTRVRPHKHKWSLKYKQSINCKHPKGFSQRQHCKYGRKTRTRK' A
#
# COMPACT_ATOMS: atom_id res chain seq x y z
N MET A 1 -17.71 -35.46 -32.14
CA MET A 1 -18.31 -35.01 -30.87
C MET A 1 -17.29 -34.16 -30.11
N PRO A 2 -17.27 -32.82 -30.25
CA PRO A 2 -16.33 -31.98 -29.53
C PRO A 2 -16.85 -31.72 -28.10
N THR A 3 -16.16 -32.27 -27.10
CA THR A 3 -16.44 -32.03 -25.67
C THR A 3 -16.09 -30.58 -25.32
N LYS A 4 -17.09 -29.80 -24.90
CA LYS A 4 -16.92 -28.40 -24.50
C LYS A 4 -16.05 -28.32 -23.23
N ARG A 5 -14.75 -28.10 -23.40
CA ARG A 5 -13.83 -27.79 -22.30
C ARG A 5 -14.12 -26.36 -21.84
N THR A 6 -14.97 -26.22 -20.84
CA THR A 6 -15.33 -24.92 -20.25
C THR A 6 -14.08 -24.26 -19.68
N SER A 7 -13.64 -23.18 -20.31
CA SER A 7 -12.54 -22.33 -19.87
C SER A 7 -12.93 -21.63 -18.57
N ARG A 8 -12.60 -22.24 -17.42
CA ARG A 8 -12.70 -21.56 -16.11
C ARG A 8 -11.72 -20.39 -16.12
N THR A 9 -12.21 -19.18 -16.34
CA THR A 9 -11.47 -17.93 -16.16
C THR A 9 -11.10 -17.80 -14.68
N LEU A 10 -9.84 -18.05 -14.35
CA LEU A 10 -9.26 -17.78 -13.03
C LEU A 10 -9.15 -16.26 -12.83
N THR A 11 -10.20 -15.63 -12.29
CA THR A 11 -10.12 -14.24 -11.84
C THR A 11 -9.20 -14.17 -10.63
N ARG A 12 -7.94 -13.78 -10.85
CA ARG A 12 -6.94 -13.56 -9.80
C ARG A 12 -7.35 -12.34 -8.96
N VAL A 13 -8.12 -12.55 -7.89
CA VAL A 13 -8.39 -11.52 -6.89
C VAL A 13 -7.08 -11.23 -6.18
N ARG A 14 -6.46 -10.09 -6.49
CA ARG A 14 -5.23 -9.66 -5.79
C ARG A 14 -5.58 -9.38 -4.33
N PRO A 15 -4.83 -9.93 -3.35
CA PRO A 15 -5.06 -9.60 -1.95
C PRO A 15 -4.86 -8.09 -1.77
N HIS A 16 -5.92 -7.43 -1.32
CA HIS A 16 -5.92 -5.99 -1.10
C HIS A 16 -5.03 -5.71 0.10
N LYS A 17 -3.74 -5.43 -0.13
CA LYS A 17 -2.85 -4.97 0.94
C LYS A 17 -3.49 -3.72 1.55
N HIS A 18 -3.88 -3.76 2.82
CA HIS A 18 -4.41 -2.61 3.56
C HIS A 18 -3.31 -1.57 3.74
N LYS A 19 -3.04 -0.82 2.67
CA LYS A 19 -2.09 0.28 2.66
C LYS A 19 -2.74 1.43 3.42
N TRP A 20 -1.96 2.08 4.27
CA TRP A 20 -2.40 3.35 4.87
C TRP A 20 -2.81 4.33 3.77
N SER A 21 -3.92 5.01 4.00
CA SER A 21 -4.39 6.08 3.13
C SER A 21 -3.35 7.20 3.04
N LEU A 22 -3.29 7.85 1.87
CA LEU A 22 -2.37 8.97 1.65
C LEU A 22 -2.69 10.13 2.61
N LYS A 23 -3.98 10.37 2.88
CA LYS A 23 -4.46 11.35 3.87
C LYS A 23 -3.90 11.09 5.27
N TYR A 24 -3.87 9.83 5.70
CA TYR A 24 -3.29 9.45 6.99
C TYR A 24 -1.78 9.69 7.02
N LYS A 25 -1.06 9.29 5.96
CA LYS A 25 0.39 9.53 5.87
C LYS A 25 0.75 11.02 5.87
N GLN A 26 -0.02 11.84 5.17
CA GLN A 26 0.24 13.29 5.08
C GLN A 26 -0.09 14.04 6.37
N SER A 27 -1.07 13.57 7.14
CA SER A 27 -1.44 14.17 8.43
C SER A 27 -0.51 13.78 9.59
N ILE A 28 0.55 13.00 9.32
CA ILE A 28 1.58 12.67 10.31
C ILE A 28 2.36 13.93 10.68
N ASN A 29 2.06 14.46 11.87
CA ASN A 29 2.80 15.57 12.45
C ASN A 29 4.18 15.08 12.95
N CYS A 30 5.25 15.52 12.29
CA CYS A 30 6.62 15.17 12.65
C CYS A 30 7.21 16.02 13.78
N LYS A 31 6.55 17.10 14.18
CA LYS A 31 6.97 17.94 15.32
C LYS A 31 6.66 17.24 16.65
N HIS A 32 5.50 16.58 16.74
CA HIS A 32 5.07 15.79 17.90
C HIS A 32 4.49 14.43 17.46
N PRO A 33 5.33 13.45 17.09
CA PRO A 33 4.85 12.14 16.66
C PRO A 33 4.24 11.35 17.81
N LYS A 34 3.00 10.88 17.67
CA LYS A 34 2.23 10.12 18.66
C LYS A 34 2.58 8.63 18.66
N GLY A 35 3.86 8.32 18.85
CA GLY A 35 4.36 6.96 19.01
C GLY A 35 5.49 6.56 18.06
N PHE A 36 5.97 5.33 18.23
CA PHE A 36 7.15 4.81 17.53
C PHE A 36 6.97 4.75 16.01
N SER A 37 5.81 4.28 15.53
CA SER A 37 5.49 4.17 14.10
C SER A 37 5.51 5.53 13.40
N GLN A 38 5.01 6.58 14.05
CA GLN A 38 5.02 7.95 13.53
C GLN A 38 6.42 8.56 13.56
N ARG A 39 7.22 8.29 14.61
CA ARG A 39 8.64 8.69 14.68
C ARG A 39 9.44 8.08 13.54
N GLN A 40 9.26 6.79 13.28
CA GLN A 40 9.92 6.08 12.18
C GLN A 40 9.46 6.63 10.82
N HIS A 41 8.16 6.88 10.63
CA HIS A 41 7.67 7.50 9.42
C HIS A 41 8.27 8.89 9.17
N CYS A 42 8.50 9.68 10.21
CA CYS A 42 9.17 10.97 10.05
C CYS A 42 10.67 10.85 9.76
N LYS A 43 11.34 9.86 10.37
CA LYS A 43 12.76 9.58 10.13
C LYS A 43 13.05 9.05 8.71
N TYR A 44 12.19 8.19 8.17
CA TYR A 44 12.43 7.49 6.90
C TYR A 44 11.42 7.80 5.79
N GLY A 45 10.20 8.23 6.13
CA GLY A 45 9.09 8.42 5.21
C GLY A 45 9.10 9.72 4.41
N ARG A 46 10.06 10.63 4.68
CA ARG A 46 10.35 11.80 3.84
C ARG A 46 11.51 11.59 2.86
N LYS A 47 11.95 10.34 2.62
CA LYS A 47 12.76 10.06 1.44
C LYS A 47 11.87 10.21 0.21
N THR A 48 11.80 11.46 -0.26
CA THR A 48 11.31 11.82 -1.58
C THR A 48 11.82 10.82 -2.59
N ARG A 49 10.87 10.36 -3.40
CA ARG A 49 11.09 9.57 -4.62
C ARG A 49 12.42 9.98 -5.23
N THR A 50 13.29 9.00 -5.41
CA THR A 50 14.43 9.04 -6.31
C THR A 50 14.16 10.02 -7.46
N ARG A 51 15.01 11.04 -7.61
CA ARG A 51 15.17 11.68 -8.91
C ARG A 51 15.66 10.60 -9.87
N LYS A 52 14.74 9.99 -10.63
CA LYS A 52 14.96 9.40 -11.94
C LYS A 52 13.62 9.05 -12.56
#